data_AF-A0A2A5NYS2-F1
#
_entry.id   AF-A0A2A5NYS2-F1
#
_cell.length_a   1.000
_cell.length_b   1.000
_cell.length_c   1.000
_cell.angle_alpha   90.00
_cell.angle_beta   90.00
_cell.angle_gamma   90.00
#
_symmetry.space_group_name_H-M   'P 1'
#
loop_
_entity.id
_entity.type
_entity.pdbx_description
1 polymer ?
#
loop_
_entity_poly.entity_id
_entity_poly.type
_entity_poly.pdbx_seq_one_letter_code
_entity_poly.pdbx_strand_id
1 'polypeptide(L)'
;MTKVLVTRVGPVDVGWSSWAVGLLKELYGRVEEPPYLVYVVVVHDAPTFRSLVSSIHEEVGALSPPAYEEYEAVHDAYTGAPRIVLCEELIRRRPMRAQAGAILHEGAHSVLHGELRFYEVSLSLASRLGLGGLSLSALYLLSVAVKDYEATRLLVDVGFRG
;
A
#
# COMPACT_ATOMS: atom_id res chain seq x y z
N MET A 1 10.29 -15.54 -8.73
CA MET A 1 10.12 -15.53 -7.26
C MET A 1 10.37 -14.11 -6.77
N THR A 2 9.41 -13.51 -6.09
CA THR A 2 9.51 -12.15 -5.54
C THR A 2 10.50 -12.08 -4.39
N LYS A 3 11.43 -11.12 -4.45
CA LYS A 3 12.32 -10.80 -3.33
C LYS A 3 11.59 -9.85 -2.38
N VAL A 4 11.40 -10.26 -1.13
CA VAL A 4 10.77 -9.42 -0.09
C VAL A 4 11.85 -9.00 0.91
N LEU A 5 12.09 -7.69 1.02
CA LEU A 5 13.01 -7.12 2.00
C LEU A 5 12.22 -6.54 3.16
N VAL A 6 12.49 -7.01 4.37
CA VAL A 6 11.71 -6.65 5.56
C VAL A 6 12.53 -5.78 6.49
N THR A 7 12.03 -4.58 6.77
CA THR A 7 12.56 -3.68 7.80
C THR A 7 11.56 -3.62 8.96
N ARG A 8 12.03 -3.70 10.20
CA ARG A 8 11.21 -3.56 11.40
C ARG A 8 11.64 -2.31 12.14
N VAL A 9 10.69 -1.47 12.51
CA VAL A 9 10.91 -0.19 13.20
C VAL A 9 10.20 -0.23 14.55
N GLY A 10 10.99 -0.19 15.62
CA GLY A 10 10.49 -0.37 16.98
C GLY A 10 10.41 -1.85 17.42
N PRO A 11 9.84 -2.12 18.60
CA PRO A 11 9.74 -3.46 19.20
C PRO A 11 8.62 -4.30 18.56
N VAL A 12 8.76 -4.58 17.26
CA VAL A 12 7.77 -5.33 16.48
C VAL A 12 7.73 -6.81 16.86
N ASP A 13 6.54 -7.38 16.99
CA ASP A 13 6.36 -8.83 17.17
C ASP A 13 6.85 -9.60 15.94
N VAL A 14 7.90 -10.39 16.13
CA VAL A 14 8.55 -11.15 15.04
C VAL A 14 7.62 -12.22 14.47
N GLY A 15 6.78 -12.84 15.30
CA GLY A 15 5.83 -13.86 14.88
C GLY A 15 4.74 -13.27 13.98
N TRP A 16 4.11 -12.18 14.44
CA TRP A 16 3.10 -11.45 13.67
C TRP A 16 3.69 -10.87 12.38
N SER A 17 4.86 -10.23 12.45
CA SER A 17 5.56 -9.71 11.26
C SER A 17 5.89 -10.81 10.25
N SER A 18 6.31 -11.99 10.71
CA SER A 18 6.60 -13.13 9.83
C SER A 18 5.32 -13.70 9.20
N TRP A 19 4.22 -13.74 9.95
CA TRP A 19 2.90 -14.11 9.43
C TRP A 19 2.42 -13.13 8.35
N ALA A 20 2.52 -11.82 8.59
CA ALA A 20 2.14 -10.79 7.62
C ALA A 20 2.94 -10.91 6.31
N VAL A 21 4.26 -11.09 6.42
CA VAL A 21 5.12 -11.33 5.25
C VAL A 21 4.81 -12.67 4.57
N GLY A 22 4.39 -13.68 5.33
CA GLY A 22 3.91 -14.95 4.82
C GLY A 22 2.69 -14.79 3.91
N LEU A 23 1.71 -13.99 4.31
CA LEU A 23 0.52 -13.68 3.49
C LEU A 23 0.91 -13.01 2.17
N LEU A 24 1.81 -12.03 2.21
CA LEU A 24 2.29 -11.36 1.00
C LEU A 24 3.00 -12.34 0.06
N LYS A 25 3.87 -13.21 0.59
CA LYS A 25 4.55 -14.24 -0.20
C LYS A 25 3.58 -15.25 -0.80
N GLU A 26 2.53 -15.61 -0.06
CA GLU A 26 1.47 -16.48 -0.55
C GLU A 26 0.74 -15.82 -1.73
N LEU A 27 0.36 -14.55 -1.62
CA LEU A 27 -0.22 -13.77 -2.72
C LEU A 27 0.70 -13.78 -3.95
N TYR A 28 1.98 -13.45 -3.78
CA TYR A 28 2.94 -13.41 -4.89
C TYR A 28 3.18 -14.80 -5.53
N GLY A 29 2.90 -15.88 -4.81
CA GLY A 29 2.95 -17.24 -5.36
C GLY A 29 1.72 -17.63 -6.19
N ARG A 30 0.64 -16.84 -6.15
CA ARG A 30 -0.63 -17.13 -6.82
C ARG A 30 -0.93 -16.23 -8.03
N VAL A 31 -0.24 -15.09 -8.16
CA VAL A 31 -0.40 -14.17 -9.29
C VAL A 31 0.53 -14.55 -10.45
N GLU A 32 0.11 -14.26 -11.68
CA GLU A 32 0.88 -14.57 -12.89
C GLU A 32 2.13 -13.69 -13.02
N GLU A 33 1.99 -12.38 -12.76
CA GLU A 33 3.05 -11.39 -12.85
C GLU A 33 3.33 -10.75 -11.48
N PRO A 34 4.05 -11.43 -10.58
CA PRO A 34 4.37 -10.86 -9.27
C PRO A 34 5.51 -9.83 -9.39
N PRO A 35 5.57 -8.82 -8.50
CA PRO A 35 6.68 -7.86 -8.47
C PRO A 35 8.01 -8.58 -8.23
N TYR A 36 9.09 -8.10 -8.86
CA TYR A 36 10.43 -8.68 -8.66
C TYR A 36 10.97 -8.43 -7.25
N LEU A 37 10.70 -7.24 -6.70
CA LEU A 37 11.19 -6.76 -5.41
C LEU A 37 10.06 -6.03 -4.69
N VAL A 38 9.89 -6.28 -3.40
CA VAL A 38 8.97 -5.52 -2.52
C VAL A 38 9.69 -5.19 -1.22
N TYR A 39 9.66 -3.92 -0.82
CA TYR A 39 10.07 -3.47 0.49
C TYR A 39 8.88 -3.54 1.45
N VAL A 40 9.02 -4.23 2.57
CA VAL A 40 8.00 -4.30 3.63
C VAL A 40 8.57 -3.66 4.88
N VAL A 41 8.01 -2.53 5.28
CA VAL A 41 8.36 -1.85 6.53
C VAL A 41 7.27 -2.14 7.54
N VAL A 42 7.62 -2.81 8.63
CA VAL A 42 6.71 -3.05 9.74
C VAL A 42 7.06 -2.10 10.86
N VAL A 43 6.10 -1.27 11.25
CA VAL A 43 6.26 -0.26 12.29
C VAL A 43 5.45 -0.68 13.51
N HIS A 44 6.05 -0.59 14.69
CA HIS A 44 5.42 -1.05 15.93
C HIS A 44 4.16 -0.25 16.30
N ASP A 45 4.23 1.09 16.25
CA ASP A 45 3.21 1.98 16.77
C ASP A 45 2.71 3.02 15.75
N ALA A 46 1.52 3.57 16.02
CA ALA A 46 0.86 4.53 15.15
C ALA A 46 1.61 5.87 15.00
N PRO A 47 2.19 6.48 16.06
CA PRO A 47 2.97 7.70 15.92
C PRO A 47 4.17 7.54 14.97
N THR A 48 4.93 6.46 15.11
CA THR A 48 6.07 6.18 14.24
C THR A 48 5.62 5.91 12.81
N PHE A 49 4.50 5.20 12.63
CA PHE A 49 3.93 4.94 11.32
C PHE A 49 3.56 6.25 10.60
N ARG A 50 2.80 7.14 11.25
CA ARG A 50 2.40 8.42 10.68
C ARG A 50 3.60 9.31 10.34
N SER A 51 4.59 9.35 11.24
CA SER A 51 5.83 10.09 11.01
C SER A 51 6.57 9.59 9.76
N LEU A 52 6.75 8.26 9.65
CA LEU A 52 7.40 7.65 8.49
C LEU A 52 6.65 7.94 7.18
N VAL A 53 5.32 7.77 7.17
CA VAL A 53 4.51 8.00 5.96
C VAL A 53 4.50 9.48 5.56
N SER A 54 4.49 10.41 6.53
CA SER A 54 4.62 11.85 6.28
C SER A 54 5.98 12.18 5.65
N SER A 55 7.08 11.66 6.21
CA SER A 55 8.41 11.89 5.65
C SER A 55 8.53 11.34 4.23
N ILE A 56 7.97 10.17 3.95
CA ILE A 56 7.92 9.61 2.58
C ILE A 56 7.17 10.55 1.62
N HIS A 57 6.00 11.08 2.03
CA HIS A 57 5.21 12.00 1.21
C HIS A 57 5.93 13.33 0.95
N GLU A 58 6.58 13.88 1.97
CA GLU A 58 7.36 15.11 1.89
C GLU A 58 8.55 14.96 0.95
N GLU A 59 9.30 13.85 1.05
CA GLU A 59 10.46 13.57 0.20
C GLU A 59 10.13 13.55 -1.29
N VAL A 60 8.92 13.08 -1.65
CA VAL A 60 8.49 12.95 -3.05
C VAL A 60 7.66 14.15 -3.54
N GLY A 61 7.38 15.12 -2.66
CA GLY A 61 6.56 16.29 -2.99
C GLY A 61 5.14 15.93 -3.43
N ALA A 62 4.54 14.89 -2.82
CA ALA A 62 3.21 14.42 -3.20
C ALA A 62 2.16 15.55 -3.06
N LEU A 63 1.41 15.81 -4.13
CA LEU A 63 0.38 16.87 -4.16
C LEU A 63 -0.95 16.46 -3.51
N SER A 64 -1.16 15.17 -3.23
CA SER A 64 -2.37 14.66 -2.60
C SER A 64 -2.35 14.96 -1.10
N PRO A 65 -3.47 15.46 -0.52
CA PRO A 65 -3.55 15.70 0.91
C PRO A 65 -3.29 14.41 1.71
N PRO A 66 -2.76 14.52 2.94
CA PRO A 66 -2.57 13.40 3.86
C PRO A 66 -3.85 12.61 4.18
N ALA A 67 -4.24 11.67 3.33
CA ALA A 67 -5.30 10.71 3.69
C ALA A 67 -4.80 9.62 4.65
N TYR A 68 -3.50 9.62 4.98
CA TYR A 68 -2.84 8.55 5.74
C TYR A 68 -3.06 8.56 7.25
N GLU A 69 -3.72 9.58 7.81
CA GLU A 69 -3.99 9.59 9.26
C GLU A 69 -4.97 8.48 9.70
N GLU A 70 -5.83 8.03 8.78
CA GLU A 70 -6.86 7.00 9.04
C GLU A 70 -6.43 5.58 8.62
N TYR A 71 -5.30 5.41 7.93
CA TYR A 71 -4.88 4.11 7.42
C TYR A 71 -4.02 3.33 8.43
N GLU A 72 -4.26 2.02 8.52
CA GLU A 72 -3.41 1.07 9.25
C GLU A 72 -2.26 0.48 8.41
N ALA A 73 -2.30 0.65 7.10
CA ALA A 73 -1.29 0.21 6.13
C ALA A 73 -1.30 1.12 4.90
N VAL A 74 -0.17 1.23 4.20
CA VAL A 74 -0.06 1.96 2.93
C VAL A 74 0.89 1.27 1.96
N HIS A 75 0.69 1.52 0.66
CA HIS A 75 1.66 1.20 -0.39
C HIS A 75 2.12 2.46 -1.12
N ASP A 76 3.35 2.41 -1.62
CA ASP A 76 3.84 3.32 -2.65
C ASP A 76 4.79 2.60 -3.62
N ALA A 77 5.11 3.23 -4.75
CA ALA A 77 6.15 2.77 -5.66
C ALA A 77 7.07 3.92 -6.11
N TYR A 78 7.24 4.93 -5.25
CA TYR A 78 7.92 6.18 -5.62
C TYR A 78 9.39 5.98 -6.01
N THR A 79 10.04 4.93 -5.50
CA THR A 79 11.46 4.61 -5.76
C THR A 79 11.66 3.61 -6.90
N GLY A 80 10.61 3.29 -7.66
CA GLY A 80 10.65 2.34 -8.78
C GLY A 80 10.48 0.87 -8.36
N ALA A 81 10.31 0.58 -7.07
CA ALA A 81 9.86 -0.71 -6.57
C ALA A 81 8.78 -0.51 -5.49
N PRO A 82 7.81 -1.43 -5.38
CA PRO A 82 6.77 -1.34 -4.37
C PRO A 82 7.34 -1.34 -2.95
N ARG A 83 6.82 -0.45 -2.12
CA ARG A 83 6.99 -0.42 -0.67
C ARG A 83 5.63 -0.53 -0.01
N ILE A 84 5.53 -1.44 0.95
CA ILE A 84 4.37 -1.62 1.82
C ILE A 84 4.80 -1.23 3.23
N VAL A 85 4.06 -0.33 3.87
CA VAL A 85 4.26 0.05 5.27
C VAL A 85 3.08 -0.45 6.08
N LEU A 86 3.35 -1.26 7.11
CA LEU A 86 2.33 -1.86 7.97
C LEU A 86 2.47 -1.29 9.39
N CYS A 87 1.40 -0.75 9.97
CA CYS A 87 1.35 -0.40 11.38
C CYS A 87 0.87 -1.60 12.20
N GLU A 88 1.77 -2.25 12.94
CA GLU A 88 1.45 -3.40 13.77
C GLU A 88 0.33 -3.07 14.77
N GLU A 89 0.48 -2.00 15.55
CA GLU A 89 -0.49 -1.60 16.56
C GLU A 89 -1.91 -1.44 15.98
N LEU A 90 -2.04 -0.74 14.85
CA LEU A 90 -3.35 -0.44 14.27
C LEU A 90 -3.97 -1.67 13.62
N ILE A 91 -3.20 -2.44 12.85
CA ILE A 91 -3.70 -3.65 12.20
C ILE A 91 -4.11 -4.67 13.27
N ARG A 92 -3.29 -4.90 14.30
CA ARG A 92 -3.57 -5.91 15.35
C ARG A 92 -4.82 -5.64 16.18
N ARG A 93 -5.36 -4.41 16.18
CA ARG A 93 -6.65 -4.08 16.82
C ARG A 93 -7.85 -4.69 16.09
N ARG A 94 -7.66 -5.16 14.85
CA ARG A 94 -8.72 -5.76 14.02
C ARG A 94 -8.79 -7.29 14.23
N PRO A 95 -9.93 -7.94 13.97
CA PRO A 95 -10.01 -9.41 13.91
C PRO A 95 -9.02 -9.97 12.87
N MET A 96 -8.48 -11.18 13.11
CA MET A 96 -7.46 -11.81 12.27
C MET A 96 -7.76 -11.79 10.76
N ARG A 97 -9.03 -11.99 10.36
CA ARG A 97 -9.43 -11.92 8.94
C ARG A 97 -9.28 -10.52 8.35
N ALA A 98 -9.67 -9.49 9.10
CA ALA A 98 -9.52 -8.10 8.68
C ALA A 98 -8.04 -7.69 8.63
N GLN A 99 -7.20 -8.23 9.54
CA GLN A 99 -5.75 -8.05 9.45
C GLN A 99 -5.19 -8.62 8.14
N ALA A 100 -5.57 -9.86 7.81
CA ALA A 100 -5.15 -10.49 6.57
C ALA A 100 -5.64 -9.69 5.35
N GLY A 101 -6.89 -9.21 5.38
CA GLY A 101 -7.46 -8.37 4.34
C GLY A 101 -6.67 -7.09 4.12
N ALA A 102 -6.34 -6.34 5.17
CA ALA A 102 -5.56 -5.10 5.07
C ALA A 102 -4.15 -5.36 4.47
N ILE A 103 -3.47 -6.42 4.94
CA ILE A 103 -2.13 -6.78 4.44
C ILE A 103 -2.19 -7.21 2.97
N LEU A 104 -3.15 -8.06 2.61
CA LEU A 104 -3.33 -8.56 1.25
C LEU A 104 -3.77 -7.45 0.29
N HIS A 105 -4.54 -6.47 0.76
CA HIS A 105 -4.95 -5.31 -0.02
C HIS A 105 -3.74 -4.49 -0.48
N GLU A 106 -2.82 -4.14 0.42
CA GLU A 106 -1.58 -3.46 0.02
C GLU A 106 -0.68 -4.37 -0.84
N GLY A 107 -0.68 -5.68 -0.57
CA GLY A 107 -0.03 -6.66 -1.43
C GLY A 107 -0.58 -6.66 -2.87
N ALA A 108 -1.89 -6.58 -3.05
CA ALA A 108 -2.53 -6.52 -4.35
C ALA A 108 -2.19 -5.21 -5.08
N HIS A 109 -2.17 -4.08 -4.38
CA HIS A 109 -1.69 -2.81 -4.93
C HIS A 109 -0.23 -2.88 -5.38
N SER A 110 0.63 -3.61 -4.67
CA SER A 110 2.02 -3.82 -5.11
C SER A 110 2.15 -4.63 -6.41
N VAL A 111 1.17 -5.47 -6.72
CA VAL A 111 1.11 -6.25 -7.98
C VAL A 111 0.59 -5.36 -9.11
N LEU A 112 -0.52 -4.66 -8.89
CA LEU A 112 -1.22 -3.91 -9.93
C LEU A 112 -0.64 -2.51 -10.20
N HIS A 113 -0.12 -1.87 -9.17
CA HIS A 113 0.30 -0.46 -9.18
C HIS A 113 1.73 -0.26 -8.67
N GLY A 114 2.52 -1.33 -8.70
CA GLY A 114 3.89 -1.40 -8.18
C GLY A 114 4.95 -0.65 -8.99
N GLU A 115 4.57 0.17 -9.96
CA GLU A 115 5.48 0.83 -10.89
C GLU A 115 5.33 2.35 -10.88
N LEU A 116 6.44 3.06 -11.11
CA LEU A 116 6.49 4.52 -11.09
C LEU A 116 5.52 5.17 -12.08
N ARG A 117 5.25 4.54 -13.23
CA ARG A 117 4.33 5.04 -14.28
C ARG A 117 2.93 5.35 -13.74
N PHE A 118 2.46 4.65 -12.70
CA PHE A 118 1.16 4.88 -12.09
C PHE A 118 1.09 6.18 -11.29
N TYR A 119 2.25 6.80 -11.00
CA TYR A 119 2.38 8.06 -10.28
C TYR A 119 2.70 9.25 -11.20
N GLU A 120 3.20 9.02 -12.42
CA GLU A 120 3.57 10.09 -13.39
C GLU A 120 2.35 10.77 -14.05
N VAL A 121 1.25 10.04 -14.23
CA VAL A 121 0.09 10.52 -15.01
C VAL A 121 -0.71 11.60 -14.27
N SER A 122 -0.74 11.59 -12.93
CA SER A 122 -1.68 12.43 -12.16
C SER A 122 -1.37 13.94 -12.24
N LEU A 123 -0.10 14.31 -12.27
CA LEU A 123 0.35 15.71 -12.22
C LEU A 123 0.19 16.44 -13.56
N SER A 124 0.49 15.75 -14.66
CA SER A 124 0.37 16.31 -16.01
C SER A 124 -1.08 16.38 -16.49
N LEU A 125 -1.93 15.45 -16.05
CA LEU A 125 -3.35 15.42 -16.42
C LEU A 125 -4.14 16.50 -15.67
N ALA A 126 -3.86 16.70 -14.38
CA ALA A 126 -4.48 17.74 -13.55
C ALA A 126 -4.29 19.15 -14.13
N SER A 127 -3.05 19.47 -14.53
CA SER A 127 -2.70 20.75 -15.16
C SER A 127 -3.31 20.91 -16.56
N ARG A 128 -3.35 19.83 -17.35
CA ARG A 128 -3.92 19.83 -18.72
C ARG A 128 -5.44 19.95 -18.76
N LEU A 129 -6.15 19.46 -17.75
CA LEU A 129 -7.61 19.47 -17.71
C LEU A 129 -8.21 20.77 -17.13
N GLY A 130 -7.38 21.71 -16.67
CA GLY A 130 -7.86 23.01 -16.14
C GLY A 130 -8.77 22.88 -14.92
N LEU A 131 -8.63 21.78 -14.17
CA LEU A 131 -9.54 21.42 -13.08
C LEU A 131 -9.17 22.17 -11.81
N GLY A 132 -10.14 22.86 -11.21
CA GLY A 132 -10.01 23.46 -9.88
C GLY A 132 -9.92 22.40 -8.77
N GLY A 133 -9.59 22.82 -7.55
CA GLY A 133 -9.28 21.93 -6.42
C GLY A 133 -10.34 20.83 -6.16
N LEU A 134 -11.64 21.16 -6.23
CA LEU A 134 -12.71 20.19 -5.97
C LEU A 134 -12.84 19.11 -7.05
N SER A 135 -12.52 19.44 -8.30
CA SER A 135 -12.53 18.47 -9.41
C SER A 135 -11.33 17.52 -9.35
N LEU A 136 -10.17 18.01 -8.89
CA LEU A 136 -8.99 17.18 -8.65
C LEU A 136 -9.20 16.21 -7.49
N SER A 137 -9.78 16.67 -6.38
CA SER A 137 -10.14 15.81 -5.27
C SER A 137 -11.15 14.73 -5.68
N ALA A 138 -12.15 15.06 -6.48
CA ALA A 138 -13.13 14.08 -6.97
C ALA A 138 -12.49 13.04 -7.89
N LEU A 139 -11.62 13.45 -8.83
CA LEU A 139 -10.88 12.52 -9.69
C LEU A 139 -9.93 11.63 -8.89
N TYR A 140 -9.26 12.19 -7.88
CA TYR A 140 -8.41 11.42 -6.98
C TYR A 140 -9.22 10.34 -6.25
N LEU A 141 -10.36 10.69 -5.65
CA LEU A 141 -11.23 9.73 -4.96
C LEU A 141 -11.78 8.66 -5.91
N LEU A 142 -12.17 9.03 -7.13
CA LEU A 142 -12.59 8.07 -8.15
C LEU A 142 -11.44 7.13 -8.53
N SER A 143 -10.23 7.65 -8.70
CA SER A 143 -9.05 6.84 -8.98
C SER A 143 -8.77 5.87 -7.84
N VAL A 144 -8.86 6.30 -6.59
CA VAL A 144 -8.69 5.43 -5.41
C VAL A 144 -9.75 4.32 -5.41
N ALA A 145 -11.02 4.67 -5.62
CA ALA A 145 -12.11 3.68 -5.65
C ALA A 145 -11.93 2.62 -6.75
N VAL A 146 -11.46 3.02 -7.94
CA VAL A 146 -11.16 2.07 -9.02
C VAL A 146 -10.00 1.16 -8.63
N LYS A 147 -8.90 1.71 -8.10
CA LYS A 147 -7.75 0.91 -7.63
C LYS A 147 -8.16 -0.11 -6.56
N ASP A 148 -8.98 0.29 -5.60
CA ASP A 148 -9.41 -0.59 -4.51
C ASP A 148 -10.33 -1.72 -5.01
N TYR A 149 -11.17 -1.43 -6.01
CA TYR A 149 -11.95 -2.45 -6.70
C TYR A 149 -11.05 -3.45 -7.43
N GLU A 150 -10.03 -2.97 -8.16
CA GLU A 150 -9.08 -3.83 -8.88
C GLU A 150 -8.27 -4.71 -7.92
N ALA A 151 -7.78 -4.14 -6.82
CA ALA A 151 -7.08 -4.88 -5.76
C ALA A 151 -7.98 -5.98 -5.17
N THR A 152 -9.23 -5.64 -4.84
CA THR A 152 -10.21 -6.61 -4.32
C THR A 152 -10.50 -7.72 -5.33
N ARG A 153 -10.67 -7.36 -6.60
CA ARG A 153 -10.93 -8.30 -7.68
C ARG A 153 -9.75 -9.27 -7.87
N LEU A 154 -8.51 -8.77 -7.90
CA LEU A 154 -7.32 -9.61 -7.98
C LEU A 154 -7.29 -10.65 -6.86
N LEU A 155 -7.54 -10.22 -5.62
CA LEU A 155 -7.54 -11.11 -4.46
C LEU A 155 -8.59 -12.22 -4.59
N VAL A 156 -9.80 -11.89 -5.03
CA VAL A 156 -10.87 -12.86 -5.28
C VAL A 156 -10.49 -13.84 -6.39
N ASP A 157 -9.93 -13.32 -7.49
CA ASP A 157 -9.54 -14.10 -8.67
C ASP A 157 -8.44 -15.12 -8.33
N VAL A 158 -7.51 -14.77 -7.44
CA VAL A 158 -6.45 -15.68 -6.94
C VAL A 158 -6.84 -16.45 -5.67
N GLY A 159 -8.13 -16.44 -5.31
CA GLY A 159 -8.70 -17.35 -4.31
C GLY A 159 -8.61 -16.88 -2.86
N PHE A 160 -8.35 -15.60 -2.59
CA PHE A 160 -8.57 -15.01 -1.27
C PHE A 160 -10.03 -14.53 -1.19
N ARG A 161 -10.83 -15.19 -0.35
CA ARG A 161 -12.25 -14.85 -0.09
C ARG A 161 -12.41 -14.57 1.40
N GLY A 162 -13.11 -13.48 1.75
CA GLY A 162 -13.35 -13.05 3.15
C GLY A 162 -14.26 -13.98 3.95
#